data_AF-A0A5C5VYI9-F1
#
_entry.id   AF-A0A5C5VYI9-F1
#
_cell.length_a   1.000
_cell.length_b   1.000
_cell.length_c   1.000
_cell.angle_alpha   90.00
_cell.angle_beta   90.00
_cell.angle_gamma   90.00
#
_symmetry.space_group_name_H-M   'P 1'
#
loop_
_entity.id
_entity.type
_entity.pdbx_description
1 polymer ?
#
loop_
_entity_poly.entity_id
_entity_poly.type
_entity_poly.pdbx_seq_one_letter_code
_entity_poly.pdbx_strand_id
1 'polypeptide(L)' 'MTEITELNIGDTLLLDQSVHQPLTAHIQGHPKWKGRPVRRGHQLAFQVTELVDPSYRTEPSQQR' A
#
# COMPACT_ATOMS: atom_id res chain seq x y z
N MET A 1 22.87 13.43 10.86
CA MET A 1 22.18 12.44 10.01
C MET A 1 21.88 11.29 10.94
N THR A 2 20.62 11.09 11.34
CA THR A 2 20.27 10.05 12.32
C THR A 2 20.44 8.70 11.65
N GLU A 3 21.34 7.85 12.16
CA GLU A 3 21.50 6.50 11.64
C GLU A 3 20.24 5.68 11.99
N ILE A 4 19.70 4.92 11.02
CA ILE A 4 18.51 4.07 11.20
C ILE A 4 18.70 3.06 12.36
N THR A 5 19.95 2.78 12.72
CA THR A 5 20.40 1.91 13.80
C THR A 5 20.10 2.43 15.21
N GLU A 6 19.75 3.71 15.37
CA GLU A 6 19.54 4.34 16.68
C GLU A 6 18.07 4.54 17.06
N LEU A 7 17.13 4.00 16.27
CA LEU A 7 15.69 4.15 16.53
C LEU A 7 15.26 3.39 17.78
N ASN A 8 14.60 4.08 18.70
CA ASN A 8 14.04 3.53 19.92
C ASN A 8 12.51 3.49 19.88
N ILE A 9 11.91 2.65 20.73
CA ILE A 9 10.46 2.63 20.93
C ILE A 9 10.02 4.00 21.45
N GLY A 10 9.08 4.63 20.75
CA GLY A 10 8.58 5.97 21.06
C GLY A 10 9.06 7.05 20.10
N ASP A 11 10.09 6.76 19.30
CA ASP A 11 10.58 7.71 18.29
C ASP A 11 9.57 7.90 17.15
N THR A 12 9.56 9.11 16.59
CA THR A 12 8.66 9.48 15.49
C THR A 12 9.44 9.67 14.20
N LEU A 13 9.05 8.93 13.17
CA LEU A 13 9.57 9.08 11.81
C LEU A 13 8.67 10.01 11.00
N LEU A 14 9.23 11.10 10.50
CA LEU A 14 8.55 11.93 9.50
C LEU A 14 8.74 11.30 8.12
N LEU A 15 7.62 10.97 7.47
CA LEU A 15 7.61 10.47 6.10
C LEU A 15 7.40 11.63 5.12
N ASP A 16 7.85 11.44 3.89
CA ASP A 16 7.61 12.34 2.75
C ASP A 16 6.21 12.15 2.13
N GLN A 17 5.47 11.12 2.56
CA GLN A 17 4.13 10.82 2.08
C GLN A 17 3.05 11.58 2.88
N SER A 18 2.23 12.36 2.17
CA SER A 18 1.04 12.98 2.77
C SER A 18 -0.04 11.95 3.07
N VAL A 19 -0.71 12.07 4.22
CA VAL A 19 -1.89 11.28 4.59
C VAL A 19 -3.06 11.44 3.60
N HIS A 20 -3.07 12.53 2.83
CA HIS A 20 -4.08 12.78 1.80
C HIS A 20 -3.73 12.15 0.46
N GLN A 21 -2.58 11.51 0.30
CA GLN A 21 -2.25 10.75 -0.91
C GLN A 21 -2.68 9.28 -0.78
N PRO A 22 -3.11 8.63 -1.88
CA PRO A 22 -3.34 7.19 -1.89
C PRO A 22 -2.06 6.41 -1.54
N LEU A 23 -2.24 5.25 -0.89
CA LEU A 23 -1.18 4.28 -0.65
C LEU A 23 -0.97 3.40 -1.89
N THR A 24 0.25 2.91 -2.09
CA THR A 24 0.59 1.99 -3.18
C THR A 24 0.60 0.54 -2.68
N ALA A 25 -0.28 -0.30 -3.23
CA ALA A 25 -0.30 -1.73 -2.95
C ALA A 25 0.67 -2.48 -3.87
N HIS A 26 1.51 -3.32 -3.25
CA HIS A 26 2.49 -4.15 -3.95
C HIS A 26 2.09 -5.63 -3.87
N ILE A 27 2.24 -6.34 -4.98
CA ILE A 27 2.13 -7.80 -5.03
C ILE A 27 3.50 -8.35 -5.38
N GLN A 28 4.09 -9.15 -4.50
CA GLN A 28 5.44 -9.70 -4.67
C GLN A 28 6.50 -8.61 -4.97
N GLY A 29 6.38 -7.44 -4.35
CA GLY A 29 7.29 -6.31 -4.56
C GLY A 29 6.98 -5.45 -5.79
N HIS A 30 6.00 -5.82 -6.62
CA HIS A 30 5.59 -5.05 -7.80
C HIS A 30 4.38 -4.15 -7.49
N PRO A 31 4.46 -2.83 -7.74
CA PRO A 31 3.33 -1.93 -7.51
C PRO A 31 2.20 -2.22 -8.51
N LYS A 32 1.01 -2.52 -7.99
CA LYS A 32 -0.14 -2.90 -8.83
C LYS A 32 -1.28 -1.90 -8.78
N TRP A 33 -1.56 -1.34 -7.60
CA TRP A 33 -2.67 -0.43 -7.38
C TRP A 33 -2.31 0.75 -6.49
N LYS A 34 -3.02 1.86 -6.67
CA LYS A 34 -3.16 2.87 -5.63
C LYS A 34 -4.55 2.80 -5.01
N GLY A 35 -4.65 3.22 -3.76
CA GLY A 35 -5.91 3.17 -3.04
C GLY A 35 -5.88 3.82 -1.67
N ARG A 36 -7.02 3.78 -1.00
CA ARG A 36 -7.22 4.39 0.31
C ARG A 36 -7.31 3.32 1.40
N PRO A 37 -6.65 3.51 2.56
CA PRO A 37 -6.93 2.68 3.71
C PRO A 37 -8.36 2.97 4.19
N VAL A 38 -9.12 1.89 4.39
CA VAL A 38 -10.51 1.96 4.85
C VAL A 38 -10.76 0.88 5.91
N ARG A 39 -11.88 0.96 6.61
CA ARG A 39 -12.39 -0.12 7.45
C ARG A 39 -13.60 -0.75 6.79
N ARG A 40 -13.62 -2.09 6.75
CA ARG A 40 -14.81 -2.89 6.39
C ARG A 40 -15.23 -3.67 7.63
N GLY A 41 -16.19 -3.13 8.38
CA GLY A 41 -16.52 -3.63 9.71
C GLY A 41 -15.31 -3.55 10.65
N HIS A 42 -14.93 -4.67 11.24
CA HIS A 42 -13.77 -4.77 12.13
C HIS A 42 -12.44 -5.01 11.40
N GLN A 43 -12.45 -5.10 10.07
CA GLN A 43 -11.26 -5.42 9.28
C GLN A 43 -10.70 -4.15 8.63
N LEU A 44 -9.37 -4.02 8.67
CA LEU A 44 -8.65 -3.07 7.81
C LEU A 44 -8.75 -3.56 6.36
N ALA A 45 -8.98 -2.63 5.44
CA ALA A 45 -9.12 -2.91 4.03
C ALA A 45 -8.48 -1.79 3.20
N PHE A 46 -8.36 -2.06 1.91
CA PHE A 46 -7.76 -1.14 0.94
C PHE A 46 -8.73 -0.96 -0.22
N GLN A 47 -9.25 0.25 -0.40
CA GLN A 47 -10.12 0.58 -1.52
C GLN A 47 -9.25 0.99 -2.71
N VAL A 48 -9.23 0.15 -3.75
CA VAL A 48 -8.53 0.44 -5.00
C VAL A 48 -9.17 1.65 -5.69
N THR A 49 -8.34 2.63 -6.07
CA THR A 49 -8.78 3.82 -6.82
C THR A 49 -8.11 3.93 -8.19
N GLU A 50 -6.95 3.30 -8.38
CA GLU A 50 -6.16 3.37 -9.62
C GLU A 50 -5.37 2.08 -9.84
N LEU A 51 -5.25 1.66 -11.10
CA LEU A 51 -4.30 0.63 -11.54
C LEU A 51 -2.98 1.30 -11.91
N VAL A 52 -1.88 0.86 -11.30
CA VAL A 52 -0.54 1.38 -11.61
C VAL A 52 0.05 0.66 -12.83
N ASP A 53 -0.17 -0.65 -12.91
CA ASP A 53 0.32 -1.46 -14.03
C ASP A 53 -0.85 -2.19 -14.72
N PRO A 54 -1.21 -1.81 -15.96
CA PRO A 54 -2.26 -2.45 -16.72
C PRO A 54 -1.90 -3.86 -17.22
N SER A 55 -0.61 -4.24 -17.22
CA SER A 55 -0.16 -5.57 -17.66
C SER A 55 -0.56 -6.68 -16.69
N TYR A 56 -0.87 -6.35 -15.43
CA TYR A 56 -1.39 -7.29 -14.43
C TYR A 56 -2.93 -7.42 -14.44
N ARG A 57 -3.61 -7.07 -15.55
CA ARG A 57 -4.99 -7.52 -15.77
C ARG A 57 -4.98 -9.04 -15.75
N THR A 58 -5.32 -9.61 -14.61
CA THR A 58 -5.52 -11.04 -14.47
C THR A 58 -6.64 -11.40 -15.45
N GLU A 59 -6.33 -12.16 -16.49
CA GLU A 59 -7.36 -12.93 -17.17
C GLU A 59 -8.10 -13.73 -16.10
N PRO A 60 -9.44 -13.86 -16.15
CA PRO A 60 -10.16 -14.67 -15.18
C PRO A 60 -9.55 -16.06 -15.22
N SER A 61 -8.98 -16.49 -14.09
CA SER A 61 -8.51 -17.85 -13.88
C SER A 61 -9.65 -18.77 -14.28
N GLN A 62 -9.50 -19.48 -15.40
CA GLN A 62 -10.43 -20.54 -15.75
C GLN A 62 -10.40 -21.54 -14.60
N GLN A 63 -11.44 -21.50 -13.77
CA GLN A 63 -11.79 -22.56 -12.85
C GLN A 63 -11.98 -23.83 -13.69
N ARG A 64 -11.04 -24.76 -13.59
CA ARG A 64 -11.25 -26.18 -13.90
C ARG A 64 -10.81 -27.01 -12.71
#